data_AF-A0A502JJ90-F1
#
_entry.id   AF-A0A502JJ90-F1
#
_cell.length_a   1.000
_cell.length_b   1.000
_cell.length_c   1.000
_cell.angle_alpha   90.00
_cell.angle_beta   90.00
_cell.angle_gamma   90.00
#
_symmetry.space_group_name_H-M   'P 1'
#
loop_
_entity.id
_entity.type
_entity.pdbx_description
1 polymer ?
#
loop_
_entity_poly.entity_id
_entity_poly.type
_entity_poly.pdbx_seq_one_letter_code
_entity_poly.pdbx_strand_id
1 'polypeptide(L)'
;MQKEQLSAYMDGEQVEAGLTDALLKDEELQESWQAFHAVRAVMRKESALFLGADFTAKMAALIESEEVKKVDVIAVSQPEPDDAYNSAFMQKLKAFFAPMTQVAVAAGVCLVAVLGVQSFNNKNDASNLPETPVLQTLPFNNAVQEVSYNAPSKDTLTSEQLEQKSRRIGAMLQNYELQRRMNADALNVSSNSQK
;
A
#
# COMPACT_ATOMS: atom_id res chain seq x y z
N MET A 1 -17.92 -37.34 -18.60
CA MET A 1 -17.42 -36.22 -17.77
C MET A 1 -16.09 -35.66 -18.25
N GLN A 2 -15.12 -36.48 -18.69
CA GLN A 2 -13.81 -35.96 -19.12
C GLN A 2 -13.89 -34.97 -20.31
N LYS A 3 -14.74 -35.22 -21.32
CA LYS A 3 -14.94 -34.28 -22.45
C LYS A 3 -15.58 -32.95 -22.03
N GLU A 4 -16.39 -32.95 -20.97
CA GLU A 4 -17.00 -31.74 -20.40
C GLU A 4 -15.93 -30.90 -19.69
N GLN A 5 -15.08 -31.54 -18.88
CA GLN A 5 -13.91 -30.90 -18.27
C GLN A 5 -12.96 -30.36 -19.33
N LEU A 6 -12.74 -31.10 -20.43
CA LEU A 6 -11.92 -30.63 -21.56
C LEU A 6 -12.50 -29.37 -22.22
N SER A 7 -13.82 -29.31 -22.39
CA SER A 7 -14.50 -28.11 -22.91
C SER A 7 -14.35 -26.93 -21.96
N ALA A 8 -14.54 -27.15 -20.65
CA ALA A 8 -14.35 -26.11 -19.64
C ALA A 8 -12.89 -25.59 -19.65
N TYR A 9 -11.92 -26.50 -19.75
CA TYR A 9 -10.50 -26.15 -19.87
C TYR A 9 -10.20 -25.31 -21.11
N MET A 10 -10.78 -25.65 -22.27
CA MET A 10 -10.63 -24.88 -23.51
C MET A 10 -11.15 -23.44 -23.38
N ASP A 11 -12.19 -23.24 -22.56
CA ASP A 11 -12.79 -21.92 -22.32
C ASP A 11 -12.11 -21.14 -21.19
N GLY A 12 -11.06 -21.70 -20.57
CA GLY A 12 -10.30 -21.07 -19.50
C GLY A 12 -10.98 -21.15 -18.13
N GLU A 13 -11.98 -22.02 -17.99
CA GLU A 13 -12.64 -22.29 -16.72
C GLU A 13 -11.76 -23.17 -15.81
N GLN A 14 -12.04 -23.11 -14.51
CA GLN A 14 -11.28 -23.88 -13.53
C GLN A 14 -11.59 -25.38 -13.64
N VAL A 15 -10.54 -26.17 -13.84
CA VAL A 15 -10.60 -27.63 -13.96
C VAL A 15 -9.63 -28.30 -12.99
N GLU A 16 -9.78 -29.61 -12.85
CA GLU A 16 -8.91 -30.43 -12.01
C GLU A 16 -7.45 -30.35 -12.46
N ALA A 17 -6.53 -30.18 -11.50
CA ALA A 17 -5.10 -30.00 -11.77
C ALA A 17 -4.44 -31.17 -12.53
N GLY A 18 -5.04 -32.37 -12.51
CA GLY A 18 -4.53 -33.54 -13.22
C GLY A 18 -5.04 -33.70 -14.66
N LEU A 19 -5.93 -32.82 -15.14
CA LEU A 19 -6.54 -32.96 -16.47
C LEU A 19 -5.50 -32.87 -17.59
N THR A 20 -4.50 -32.00 -17.46
CA THR A 20 -3.43 -31.84 -18.45
C THR A 20 -2.60 -33.10 -18.59
N ASP A 21 -2.26 -33.74 -17.48
CA ASP A 21 -1.50 -35.00 -17.47
C ASP A 21 -2.33 -36.15 -18.05
N ALA A 22 -3.64 -36.16 -17.81
CA ALA A 22 -4.56 -37.12 -18.43
C ALA A 22 -4.66 -36.89 -19.95
N LEU A 23 -4.80 -35.64 -20.39
CA LEU A 23 -4.82 -35.25 -21.80
C LEU A 23 -3.54 -35.66 -22.55
N LEU A 24 -2.37 -35.55 -21.91
CA LEU A 24 -1.11 -35.94 -22.54
C LEU A 24 -0.97 -37.46 -22.75
N LYS A 25 -1.69 -38.29 -21.98
CA LYS A 25 -1.60 -39.75 -22.02
C LYS A 25 -2.72 -40.41 -22.82
N ASP A 26 -3.83 -39.71 -23.01
CA ASP A 26 -5.05 -40.24 -23.63
C ASP A 26 -5.22 -39.71 -25.07
N GLU A 27 -5.10 -40.62 -26.04
CA GLU A 27 -5.25 -40.32 -27.47
C GLU A 27 -6.67 -39.89 -27.84
N GLU A 28 -7.71 -40.47 -27.23
CA GLU A 28 -9.11 -40.09 -27.52
C GLU A 28 -9.41 -38.66 -27.03
N LEU A 29 -8.80 -38.27 -25.91
CA LEU A 29 -8.93 -36.93 -25.35
C LEU A 29 -8.18 -35.89 -26.21
N GLN A 30 -7.02 -36.26 -26.77
CA GLN A 30 -6.28 -35.43 -27.73
C GLN A 30 -7.04 -35.22 -29.03
N GLU A 31 -7.67 -36.26 -29.59
CA GLU A 31 -8.54 -36.13 -30.76
C GLU A 31 -9.73 -35.21 -30.47
N SER A 32 -10.35 -35.37 -29.30
CA SER A 32 -11.46 -34.50 -28.87
C SER A 32 -11.01 -33.04 -28.74
N TRP A 33 -9.82 -32.79 -28.21
CA TRP A 33 -9.22 -31.46 -28.11
C TRP A 33 -9.00 -30.81 -29.49
N GLN A 34 -8.43 -31.57 -30.43
CA GLN A 34 -8.24 -31.09 -31.80
C GLN A 34 -9.57 -30.78 -32.47
N ALA A 35 -10.57 -31.66 -32.33
CA ALA A 35 -11.89 -31.46 -32.91
C ALA A 35 -12.57 -30.20 -32.37
N PHE A 36 -12.50 -29.94 -31.06
CA PHE A 36 -13.10 -28.74 -30.46
C PHE A 36 -12.45 -27.45 -30.97
N HIS A 37 -11.12 -27.41 -31.07
CA HIS A 37 -10.42 -26.25 -31.65
C HIS A 37 -10.73 -26.07 -33.15
N ALA A 38 -10.84 -27.15 -33.91
CA ALA A 38 -11.23 -27.10 -35.32
C ALA A 38 -12.65 -26.52 -35.49
N VAL A 39 -13.62 -27.01 -34.72
CA VAL A 39 -15.01 -26.49 -34.74
C VAL A 39 -15.03 -25.02 -34.34
N ARG A 40 -14.30 -24.63 -33.28
CA ARG A 40 -14.19 -23.24 -32.81
C ARG A 40 -13.64 -22.32 -33.90
N ALA A 41 -12.58 -22.73 -34.60
CA ALA A 41 -11.99 -21.97 -35.69
C ALA A 41 -12.98 -21.79 -36.88
N VAL A 42 -13.73 -22.84 -37.22
CA VAL A 42 -14.81 -22.77 -38.24
C VAL A 42 -15.89 -21.79 -37.84
N MET A 43 -16.40 -21.90 -36.61
CA MET A 43 -17.48 -21.04 -36.11
C MET A 43 -17.08 -19.57 -36.12
N ARG A 44 -15.83 -19.27 -35.76
CA ARG A 44 -15.29 -17.90 -35.77
C ARG A 44 -14.85 -17.42 -37.15
N LYS A 45 -14.91 -18.28 -38.17
CA LYS A 45 -14.43 -17.99 -39.54
C LYS A 45 -12.96 -17.56 -39.54
N GLU A 46 -12.17 -18.08 -38.59
CA GLU A 46 -10.76 -17.70 -38.40
C GLU A 46 -9.86 -18.32 -39.47
N SER A 47 -10.30 -19.31 -40.24
CA SER A 47 -9.43 -19.98 -41.22
C SER A 47 -10.17 -20.46 -42.47
N ALA A 48 -9.72 -19.98 -43.63
CA ALA A 48 -9.98 -20.61 -44.93
C ALA A 48 -8.99 -21.77 -45.22
N LEU A 49 -7.94 -21.89 -44.39
CA LEU A 49 -6.84 -22.84 -44.55
C LEU A 49 -6.82 -23.78 -43.35
N PHE A 50 -7.38 -24.97 -43.51
CA PHE A 50 -7.05 -26.07 -42.61
C PHE A 50 -5.66 -26.55 -42.99
N LEU A 51 -4.70 -26.37 -42.08
CA LEU A 51 -3.41 -27.04 -42.22
C LEU A 51 -3.69 -28.55 -42.29
N GLY A 52 -2.98 -29.26 -43.17
CA GLY A 52 -3.20 -30.69 -43.36
C GLY A 52 -3.10 -31.45 -42.03
N ALA A 53 -3.80 -32.58 -41.91
CA ALA A 53 -3.86 -33.38 -40.67
C ALA A 53 -2.46 -33.69 -40.09
N ASP A 54 -1.45 -33.83 -40.95
CA ASP A 54 -0.07 -34.14 -40.56
C ASP A 54 0.71 -32.93 -40.03
N PHE A 55 0.15 -31.72 -40.03
CA PHE A 55 0.88 -30.50 -39.67
C PHE A 55 1.37 -30.55 -38.22
N THR A 56 0.50 -30.91 -37.28
CA THR A 56 0.84 -31.00 -35.86
C THR A 56 1.91 -32.06 -35.62
N ALA A 57 1.82 -33.21 -36.30
CA ALA A 57 2.81 -34.28 -36.22
C ALA A 57 4.19 -33.84 -36.78
N LYS A 58 4.21 -33.16 -37.94
CA LYS A 58 5.45 -32.62 -38.51
C LYS A 58 6.08 -31.55 -37.61
N MET A 59 5.26 -30.69 -37.02
CA MET A 59 5.73 -29.66 -36.09
C MET A 59 6.32 -30.31 -34.84
N ALA A 60 5.67 -31.32 -34.27
CA ALA A 60 6.20 -32.07 -33.13
C ALA A 60 7.57 -32.70 -33.43
N ALA A 61 7.72 -33.33 -34.60
CA ALA A 61 8.99 -33.90 -35.03
C ALA A 61 10.09 -32.83 -35.23
N LEU A 62 9.74 -31.67 -35.78
CA LEU A 62 10.68 -30.55 -35.92
C LEU A 62 11.14 -30.00 -34.57
N ILE A 63 10.21 -29.84 -33.62
CA ILE A 63 10.52 -29.39 -32.25
C ILE A 63 11.42 -30.40 -31.54
N GLU A 64 11.17 -31.71 -31.69
CA GLU A 64 12.02 -32.74 -31.11
C GLU A 64 13.43 -32.75 -31.72
N SER A 65 13.54 -32.42 -33.01
CA SER A 65 14.83 -32.27 -33.70
C SER A 65 15.58 -30.98 -33.40
N GLU A 66 14.95 -30.03 -32.69
CA GLU A 66 15.57 -28.76 -32.35
C GLU A 66 16.64 -28.98 -31.28
N GLU A 67 17.90 -28.68 -31.61
CA GLU A 67 18.95 -28.61 -30.61
C GLU A 67 18.62 -27.46 -29.67
N VAL A 68 18.20 -27.79 -28.44
CA VAL A 68 18.04 -26.81 -27.36
C VAL A 68 19.42 -26.23 -27.07
N LYS A 69 19.78 -25.17 -27.81
CA LYS A 69 20.86 -24.30 -27.42
C LYS A 69 20.43 -23.75 -26.07
N LYS A 70 21.05 -24.28 -25.03
CA LYS A 70 21.23 -23.58 -23.76
C LYS A 70 22.09 -22.36 -24.09
N VAL A 71 21.52 -21.39 -24.77
CA VAL A 71 21.94 -20.02 -24.60
C VAL A 71 21.77 -19.84 -23.11
N ASP A 72 22.87 -19.59 -22.40
CA ASP A 72 22.79 -19.00 -21.08
C ASP A 72 21.96 -17.73 -21.27
N VAL A 73 20.65 -17.89 -21.08
CA VAL A 73 19.70 -16.82 -21.10
C VAL A 73 20.17 -15.99 -19.92
N ILE A 74 21.01 -14.99 -20.22
CA ILE A 74 20.99 -13.73 -19.49
C ILE A 74 19.50 -13.44 -19.45
N ALA A 75 18.88 -13.76 -18.32
CA ALA A 75 17.50 -13.44 -18.07
C ALA A 75 17.43 -11.94 -18.33
N VAL A 76 16.93 -11.57 -19.51
CA VAL A 76 16.49 -10.22 -19.74
C VAL A 76 15.31 -10.14 -18.80
N SER A 77 15.58 -9.76 -17.55
CA SER A 77 14.55 -9.47 -16.59
C SER A 77 13.69 -8.46 -17.30
N GLN A 78 12.41 -8.81 -17.49
CA GLN A 78 11.44 -7.79 -17.80
C GLN A 78 11.66 -6.69 -16.76
N PRO A 79 11.84 -5.42 -17.17
CA PRO A 79 12.00 -4.35 -16.21
C PRO A 79 10.75 -4.31 -15.35
N GLU A 80 10.87 -4.81 -14.12
CA GLU A 80 9.86 -4.67 -13.10
C GLU A 80 9.72 -3.16 -12.86
N PRO A 81 8.49 -2.61 -12.74
CA PRO A 81 8.29 -1.16 -12.62
C PRO A 81 9.02 -0.52 -11.43
N ASP A 82 9.50 -1.32 -10.48
CA ASP A 82 10.28 -0.86 -9.32
C ASP A 82 11.75 -0.53 -9.63
N ASP A 83 12.34 -1.08 -10.70
CA ASP A 83 13.73 -0.79 -11.06
C ASP A 83 13.91 0.61 -11.66
N ALA A 84 12.86 1.18 -12.24
CA ALA A 84 12.88 2.57 -12.73
C ALA A 84 12.99 3.58 -11.58
N TYR A 85 12.54 3.22 -10.36
CA TYR A 85 12.58 4.09 -9.19
C TYR A 85 13.89 3.97 -8.39
N ASN A 86 14.65 2.89 -8.60
CA ASN A 86 15.91 2.61 -7.89
C ASN A 86 17.16 3.14 -8.61
N SER A 87 17.01 4.14 -9.49
CA SER A 87 18.20 4.83 -10.00
C SER A 87 18.87 5.64 -8.88
N ALA A 88 20.19 5.48 -8.73
CA ALA A 88 20.98 6.20 -7.72
C ALA A 88 20.84 7.74 -7.84
N PHE A 89 20.49 8.24 -9.04
CA PHE A 89 20.18 9.65 -9.28
C PHE A 89 18.85 10.07 -8.64
N MET A 90 17.77 9.29 -8.82
CA MET A 90 16.47 9.59 -8.20
C MET A 90 16.51 9.49 -6.67
N GLN A 91 17.31 8.57 -6.13
CA GLN A 91 17.51 8.47 -4.68
C GLN A 91 18.22 9.72 -4.11
N LYS A 92 19.24 10.24 -4.81
CA LYS A 92 19.92 11.48 -4.42
C LYS A 92 19.02 12.71 -4.55
N LEU A 93 18.23 12.78 -5.61
CA LEU A 93 17.24 13.85 -5.80
C LEU A 93 16.19 13.82 -4.68
N LYS A 94 15.63 12.65 -4.39
CA LYS A 94 14.68 12.46 -3.28
C LYS A 94 15.30 12.85 -1.94
N ALA A 95 16.55 12.49 -1.65
CA ALA A 95 17.21 12.88 -0.41
C ALA A 95 17.39 14.41 -0.28
N PHE A 96 17.67 15.09 -1.39
CA PHE A 96 17.83 16.55 -1.41
C PHE A 96 16.51 17.30 -1.25
N PHE A 97 15.41 16.74 -1.77
CA PHE A 97 14.08 17.36 -1.74
C PHE A 97 13.13 16.81 -0.67
N ALA A 98 13.46 15.71 0.00
CA ALA A 98 12.70 15.12 1.11
C ALA A 98 12.34 16.12 2.23
N PRO A 99 13.24 17.00 2.71
CA PRO A 99 12.89 17.98 3.74
C PRO A 99 11.88 19.04 3.24
N MET A 100 11.84 19.32 1.93
CA MET A 100 10.88 20.27 1.36
C MET A 100 9.46 19.70 1.33
N THR A 101 9.29 18.37 1.28
CA THR A 101 7.97 17.74 1.23
C THR A 101 7.20 17.95 2.54
N GLN A 102 7.85 17.89 3.70
CA GLN A 102 7.19 18.15 4.99
C GLN A 102 6.74 19.61 5.12
N VAL A 103 7.59 20.55 4.66
CA VAL A 103 7.25 21.98 4.62
C VAL A 103 6.11 22.24 3.63
N ALA A 104 6.09 21.57 2.48
CA ALA A 104 5.04 21.72 1.48
C ALA A 104 3.66 21.24 1.99
N VAL A 105 3.60 20.12 2.72
CA VAL A 105 2.35 19.65 3.32
C VAL A 105 1.85 20.63 4.38
N ALA A 106 2.72 21.07 5.28
CA ALA A 106 2.35 22.04 6.31
C ALA A 106 1.92 23.39 5.70
N ALA A 107 2.69 23.92 4.74
CA ALA A 107 2.36 25.17 4.05
C ALA A 107 1.07 25.06 3.22
N GLY A 108 0.82 23.90 2.60
CA GLY A 108 -0.42 23.63 1.88
C GLY A 108 -1.64 23.65 2.80
N VAL A 109 -1.56 22.99 3.97
CA VAL A 109 -2.63 23.02 4.98
C VAL A 109 -2.83 24.44 5.52
N CYS A 110 -1.75 25.19 5.78
CA CYS A 110 -1.84 26.60 6.20
C CYS A 110 -2.47 27.50 5.12
N LEU A 111 -2.11 27.34 3.86
CA LEU A 111 -2.68 28.10 2.75
C LEU A 111 -4.18 27.80 2.57
N VAL A 112 -4.56 26.52 2.65
CA VAL A 112 -5.98 26.10 2.60
C VAL A 112 -6.74 26.63 3.81
N ALA A 113 -6.17 26.64 5.01
CA ALA A 113 -6.82 27.19 6.19
C ALA A 113 -7.02 28.72 6.09
N VAL A 114 -6.00 29.46 5.65
CA VAL A 114 -6.06 30.93 5.54
C VAL A 114 -6.97 31.38 4.40
N LEU A 115 -6.84 30.80 3.20
CA LEU A 115 -7.69 31.15 2.05
C LEU A 115 -9.08 30.51 2.14
N GLY A 116 -9.19 29.32 2.73
CA GLY A 116 -10.45 28.62 2.92
C GLY A 116 -11.37 29.31 3.92
N VAL A 117 -10.84 29.84 5.04
CA VAL A 117 -11.65 30.61 6.02
C VAL A 117 -12.22 31.88 5.39
N GLN A 118 -11.44 32.60 4.57
CA GLN A 118 -11.96 33.74 3.82
C GLN A 118 -13.00 33.33 2.78
N SER A 119 -12.77 32.23 2.04
CA SER A 119 -13.72 31.74 1.04
C SER A 119 -15.03 31.18 1.63
N PHE A 120 -15.02 30.69 2.87
CA PHE A 120 -16.19 30.15 3.53
C PHE A 120 -17.01 31.24 4.25
N ASN A 121 -16.37 32.28 4.81
CA ASN A 121 -17.07 33.43 5.38
C ASN A 121 -17.68 34.37 4.31
N ASN A 122 -16.98 34.63 3.20
CA ASN A 122 -17.52 35.52 2.14
C ASN A 122 -18.71 34.95 1.37
N LYS A 123 -19.05 33.67 1.55
CA LYS A 123 -20.26 33.05 0.96
C LYS A 123 -21.49 33.14 1.86
N ASN A 124 -21.35 33.51 3.13
CA ASN A 124 -22.47 33.55 4.08
C ASN A 124 -22.90 34.96 4.51
N ASP A 125 -22.07 36.00 4.35
CA ASP A 125 -22.43 37.34 4.80
C ASP A 125 -22.58 38.34 3.65
N ALA A 126 -23.71 38.22 2.94
CA ALA A 126 -24.33 39.36 2.30
C ALA A 126 -25.23 40.11 3.31
N SER A 127 -24.72 40.42 4.50
CA SER A 127 -25.39 41.34 5.44
C SER A 127 -24.52 41.67 6.66
N ASN A 128 -24.18 42.95 6.75
CA ASN A 128 -23.78 43.73 7.93
C ASN A 128 -22.31 44.13 8.11
N LEU A 129 -22.22 45.39 8.53
CA LEU A 129 -21.13 46.34 8.59
C LEU A 129 -19.98 45.98 9.54
N PRO A 130 -18.84 46.69 9.46
CA PRO A 130 -17.63 46.37 10.23
C PRO A 130 -17.70 46.95 11.64
N GLU A 131 -17.57 46.11 12.66
CA GLU A 131 -17.22 46.55 14.02
C GLU A 131 -16.02 45.77 14.56
N THR A 132 -15.08 46.54 15.12
CA THR A 132 -13.75 46.17 15.58
C THR A 132 -13.73 45.05 16.62
N PRO A 133 -12.81 44.08 16.56
CA PRO A 133 -12.74 43.01 17.55
C PRO A 133 -12.18 43.55 18.88
N VAL A 134 -12.98 43.44 19.95
CA VAL A 134 -12.53 43.68 21.33
C VAL A 134 -11.85 42.42 21.86
N LEU A 135 -10.64 42.57 22.40
CA LEU A 135 -9.89 41.47 23.04
C LEU A 135 -10.62 41.01 24.30
N GLN A 136 -11.17 39.79 24.27
CA GLN A 136 -11.86 39.17 25.40
C GLN A 136 -10.86 38.37 26.25
N THR A 137 -10.57 38.87 27.46
CA THR A 137 -9.47 38.40 28.34
C THR A 137 -9.94 37.61 29.57
N LEU A 138 -11.05 36.88 29.50
CA LEU A 138 -11.48 36.02 30.62
C LEU A 138 -10.97 34.57 30.44
N PRO A 139 -10.33 33.98 31.46
CA PRO A 139 -9.70 32.67 31.32
C PRO A 139 -10.74 31.54 31.41
N PHE A 140 -10.71 30.67 30.41
CA PHE A 140 -11.13 29.26 30.38
C PHE A 140 -12.42 28.87 31.12
N ASN A 141 -13.52 28.72 30.37
CA ASN A 141 -14.65 27.88 30.77
C ASN A 141 -14.82 26.72 29.78
N ASN A 142 -14.15 25.61 30.10
CA ASN A 142 -14.67 24.25 30.01
C ASN A 142 -15.28 23.73 28.68
N ALA A 143 -14.62 23.93 27.54
CA ALA A 143 -14.93 23.20 26.31
C ALA A 143 -13.69 22.42 25.83
N VAL A 144 -13.45 21.28 26.47
CA VAL A 144 -12.61 20.23 25.89
C VAL A 144 -13.41 19.60 24.76
N GLN A 145 -13.02 19.84 23.51
CA GLN A 145 -13.62 19.18 22.34
C GLN A 145 -12.84 17.88 22.11
N GLU A 146 -13.30 16.80 22.75
CA GLU A 146 -12.75 15.45 22.57
C GLU A 146 -13.26 14.84 21.26
N VAL A 147 -12.33 14.48 20.37
CA VAL A 147 -12.61 13.67 19.19
C VAL A 147 -12.06 12.26 19.44
N SER A 148 -12.75 11.50 20.29
CA SER A 148 -12.58 10.05 20.38
C SER A 148 -13.87 9.41 20.83
N TYR A 149 -14.45 8.60 19.95
CA TYR A 149 -15.71 7.89 20.17
C TYR A 149 -15.41 6.70 21.10
N ASN A 150 -16.01 6.72 22.29
CA ASN A 150 -16.00 5.69 23.35
C ASN A 150 -15.08 5.92 24.56
N ALA A 151 -15.37 6.96 25.35
CA ALA A 151 -15.02 7.01 26.77
C ALA A 151 -16.33 7.04 27.60
N PRO A 152 -16.51 6.18 28.62
CA PRO A 152 -17.71 6.17 29.44
C PRO A 152 -17.84 7.48 30.22
N SER A 153 -19.01 8.08 30.13
CA SER A 153 -19.43 9.28 30.84
C SER A 153 -19.68 8.98 32.31
N LYS A 154 -18.70 9.30 33.17
CA LYS A 154 -18.87 9.93 34.50
C LYS A 154 -17.55 9.82 35.27
N ASP A 155 -16.91 10.97 35.46
CA ASP A 155 -16.62 11.48 36.80
C ASP A 155 -16.17 12.93 36.63
N THR A 156 -17.03 13.87 37.00
CA THR A 156 -16.60 15.24 37.26
C THR A 156 -15.57 15.17 38.37
N LEU A 157 -14.28 15.23 38.00
CA LEU A 157 -13.16 15.21 38.93
C LEU A 157 -13.39 16.27 39.99
N THR A 158 -13.70 15.83 41.20
CA THR A 158 -13.79 16.69 42.39
C THR A 158 -12.46 17.45 42.50
N SER A 159 -12.49 18.74 42.84
CA SER A 159 -11.30 19.59 42.95
C SER A 159 -10.17 18.96 43.77
N GLU A 160 -10.55 18.18 44.79
CA GLU A 160 -9.64 17.41 45.64
C GLU A 160 -8.90 16.28 44.91
N GLN A 161 -9.55 15.59 43.96
CA GLN A 161 -8.93 14.57 43.11
C GLN A 161 -7.95 15.19 42.10
N LEU A 162 -8.23 16.41 41.64
CA LEU A 162 -7.33 17.15 40.76
C LEU A 162 -6.06 17.60 41.51
N GLU A 163 -6.21 18.05 42.75
CA GLU A 163 -5.09 18.41 43.62
C GLU A 163 -4.24 17.20 43.99
N GLN A 164 -4.85 16.04 44.27
CA GLN A 164 -4.10 14.80 44.49
C GLN A 164 -3.34 14.36 43.23
N LYS A 165 -3.94 14.50 42.04
CA LYS A 165 -3.25 14.23 40.77
C LYS A 165 -2.10 15.19 40.53
N SER A 166 -2.27 16.49 40.80
CA SER A 166 -1.19 17.48 40.63
C SER A 166 -0.02 17.24 41.59
N ARG A 167 -0.31 16.90 42.86
CA ARG A 167 0.70 16.50 43.85
C ARG A 167 1.46 15.24 43.42
N ARG A 168 0.75 14.24 42.87
CA ARG A 168 1.37 13.00 42.38
C ARG A 168 2.28 13.25 41.18
N ILE A 169 1.86 14.11 40.24
CA ILE A 169 2.67 14.49 39.08
C ILE A 169 3.91 15.28 39.52
N GLY A 170 3.78 16.19 40.48
CA GLY A 170 4.93 16.93 41.04
C GLY A 170 6.00 16.01 41.65
N ALA A 171 5.57 15.03 42.44
CA ALA A 171 6.49 14.04 43.02
C ALA A 171 7.15 13.15 41.94
N MET A 172 6.40 12.78 40.90
CA MET A 172 6.93 12.01 39.77
C MET A 172 7.97 12.81 38.98
N LEU A 173 7.72 14.09 38.74
CA LEU A 173 8.66 14.97 38.02
C LEU A 173 9.96 15.17 38.80
N GLN A 174 9.85 15.39 40.11
CA GLN A 174 11.03 15.51 40.99
C GLN A 174 11.86 14.22 40.98
N ASN A 175 11.21 13.06 41.05
CA ASN A 175 11.90 11.77 41.02
C ASN A 175 12.56 11.51 39.65
N TYR A 176 11.87 11.88 38.56
CA TYR A 176 12.42 11.80 37.21
C TYR A 176 13.68 12.66 37.04
N GLU A 177 13.69 13.88 37.55
CA GLU A 177 14.90 14.72 37.52
C GLU A 177 16.04 14.13 38.33
N LEU A 178 15.76 13.58 39.51
CA LEU A 178 16.78 12.93 40.34
C LEU A 178 17.36 11.71 39.63
N GLN A 179 16.51 10.85 39.06
CA GLN A 179 16.92 9.67 38.31
C GLN A 179 17.72 10.06 37.05
N ARG A 180 17.36 11.16 36.38
CA ARG A 180 18.13 11.69 35.25
C ARG A 180 19.52 12.13 35.67
N ARG A 181 19.66 12.81 36.82
CA ARG A 181 20.98 13.23 37.35
C ARG A 181 21.83 12.04 37.78
N MET A 182 21.25 11.08 38.52
CA MET A 182 21.98 9.87 38.90
C MET A 182 22.45 9.07 37.70
N ASN A 183 21.62 8.93 36.65
CA ASN A 183 22.04 8.26 35.42
C ASN A 183 23.10 9.07 34.66
N ALA A 184 23.01 10.40 34.64
CA ALA A 184 24.06 11.25 34.05
C ALA A 184 25.38 11.14 34.83
N ASP A 185 25.35 11.07 36.16
CA ASP A 185 26.54 10.89 37.01
C ASP A 185 27.10 9.47 36.89
N ALA A 186 26.27 8.42 36.80
CA ALA A 186 26.72 7.05 36.57
C ALA A 186 27.48 6.90 35.24
N LEU A 187 27.03 7.59 34.18
CA LEU A 187 27.74 7.66 32.90
C LEU A 187 29.09 8.39 33.03
N ASN A 188 29.22 9.37 33.94
CA ASN A 188 30.45 10.11 34.20
C ASN A 188 31.45 9.35 35.10
N VAL A 189 30.97 8.53 36.04
CA VAL A 189 31.83 7.70 36.91
C VAL A 189 32.37 6.48 36.14
N SER A 190 31.58 5.92 35.22
CA SER A 190 32.00 4.80 34.37
C SER A 190 33.13 5.18 33.41
N SER A 191 33.16 6.42 32.92
CA SER A 191 34.23 6.94 32.06
C SER A 191 35.51 7.29 32.82
N ASN A 192 35.46 7.48 34.14
CA ASN A 192 36.63 7.83 34.95
C ASN A 192 37.29 6.61 35.64
N SER A 193 36.71 5.41 35.55
CA SER A 193 37.30 4.15 36.05
C SER A 193 38.01 3.32 34.96
N GLN A 194 38.12 3.83 33.73
CA GLN A 194 38.85 3.20 32.62
C GLN A 194 40.18 3.90 32.28
N LYS A 195 40.85 4.51 33.26
CA LYS A 195 42.19 5.08 33.10
C LYS A 195 43.19 4.48 34.08
#